data_AF-A0A6N6S5H9-F1
#
_entry.id   AF-A0A6N6S5H9-F1
#
_cell.length_a   1.000
_cell.length_b   1.000
_cell.length_c   1.000
_cell.angle_alpha   90.00
_cell.angle_beta   90.00
_cell.angle_gamma   90.00
#
_symmetry.space_group_name_H-M   'P 1'
#
loop_
_entity.id
_entity.type
_entity.pdbx_description
1 polymer ?
#
loop_
_entity_poly.entity_id
_entity_poly.type
_entity_poly.pdbx_seq_one_letter_code
_entity_poly.pdbx_strand_id
1 'polypeptide(L)' 'MAKALALLSGGLDSTLAIRVIQQQGIEVIALNFVTVFCRCTSHGSCKLEAVKVSEKFGIPIKVINTTE' A
#
# COMPACT_ATOMS: atom_id res chain seq x y z
N MET A 1 -2.94 15.00 -17.10
CA MET A 1 -2.03 14.03 -16.44
C MET A 1 -2.91 13.03 -15.70
N ALA A 2 -2.72 11.72 -15.90
CA ALA A 2 -3.60 10.70 -15.31
C ALA A 2 -3.17 10.38 -13.86
N LYS A 3 -4.16 10.14 -12.98
CA LYS A 3 -3.96 9.72 -11.60
C LYS A 3 -4.69 8.41 -11.34
N ALA A 4 -4.11 7.53 -10.53
CA ALA A 4 -4.69 6.25 -10.16
C ALA A 4 -4.70 6.05 -8.64
N LEU A 5 -5.73 5.36 -8.16
CA LEU A 5 -5.78 4.80 -6.81
C LEU A 5 -5.39 3.32 -6.90
N ALA A 6 -4.53 2.88 -6.00
CA ALA A 6 -4.08 1.50 -5.94
C ALA A 6 -4.26 0.90 -4.55
N LEU A 7 -4.76 -0.32 -4.47
CA LEU A 7 -4.80 -1.08 -3.24
C LEU A 7 -3.45 -1.75 -3.01
N LEU A 8 -2.71 -1.30 -2.00
CA LEU A 8 -1.39 -1.81 -1.66
C LEU A 8 -1.51 -2.70 -0.42
N SER A 9 -1.43 -4.02 -0.58
CA SER A 9 -1.48 -4.96 0.54
C SER A 9 -0.13 -5.12 1.24
N GLY A 10 0.97 -4.80 0.54
CA GLY A 10 2.35 -5.10 0.97
C GLY A 10 2.89 -6.41 0.40
N GLY A 11 2.06 -7.19 -0.32
CA GLY A 11 2.51 -8.35 -1.08
C GLY A 11 3.21 -7.97 -2.39
N LEU A 12 3.96 -8.93 -2.96
CA LEU A 12 4.73 -8.76 -4.20
C LEU A 12 3.86 -8.29 -5.37
N ASP A 13 2.68 -8.88 -5.54
CA ASP A 13 1.81 -8.59 -6.69
C ASP A 13 1.34 -7.13 -6.70
N SER A 14 0.78 -6.66 -5.57
CA SER A 14 0.33 -5.27 -5.43
C SER A 14 1.47 -4.26 -5.57
N THR A 15 2.66 -4.65 -5.10
CA THR A 15 3.89 -3.86 -5.20
C THR A 15 4.34 -3.69 -6.66
N LEU A 16 4.38 -4.80 -7.41
CA LEU A 16 4.74 -4.79 -8.83
C LEU A 16 3.71 -4.06 -9.67
N ALA A 17 2.42 -4.26 -9.40
CA ALA A 17 1.34 -3.58 -10.11
C ALA A 17 1.49 -2.06 -10.04
N ILE A 18 1.71 -1.50 -8.85
CA ILE A 18 1.94 -0.05 -8.70
C ILE A 18 3.21 0.39 -9.43
N ARG A 19 4.29 -0.38 -9.34
CA ARG A 19 5.56 -0.02 -9.99
C ARG A 19 5.42 0.07 -11.51
N VAL A 20 4.70 -0.87 -12.12
CA VAL A 20 4.41 -0.85 -13.56
C VAL A 20 3.62 0.39 -13.95
N ILE A 21 2.58 0.75 -13.18
CA ILE A 21 1.78 1.96 -13.44
C ILE A 21 2.61 3.25 -13.29
N GLN A 22 3.46 3.35 -12.25
CA GLN A 22 4.38 4.48 -12.09
C GLN A 22 5.36 4.60 -13.27
N GLN A 23 5.89 3.49 -13.78
CA GLN A 23 6.81 3.49 -14.92
C GLN A 23 6.16 3.99 -16.22
N GLN A 24 4.84 3.96 -16.32
CA GLN A 24 4.07 4.55 -17.42
C GLN A 24 3.83 6.06 -17.26
N GLY A 25 4.38 6.69 -16.21
CA GLY A 25 4.22 8.11 -15.94
C GLY A 25 2.89 8.50 -15.29
N ILE A 26 2.18 7.52 -14.72
CA ILE A 26 0.90 7.75 -14.02
C ILE A 26 1.17 7.98 -12.54
N GLU A 27 0.60 9.06 -11.99
CA GLU A 27 0.67 9.33 -10.55
C GLU A 27 -0.20 8.35 -9.78
N VAL A 28 0.36 7.68 -8.77
CA VAL A 28 -0.36 6.67 -7.98
C VAL A 28 -0.48 7.13 -6.53
N ILE A 29 -1.68 7.00 -5.97
CA ILE A 29 -1.95 7.12 -4.54
C ILE A 29 -2.36 5.73 -4.02
N ALA A 30 -1.68 5.26 -2.99
CA ALA A 30 -1.92 3.94 -2.41
C ALA A 30 -2.93 3.99 -1.26
N LEU A 31 -3.77 2.97 -1.17
CA LEU A 31 -4.65 2.70 -0.05
C LEU A 31 -4.31 1.33 0.55
N ASN A 32 -4.18 1.26 1.86
CA ASN A 32 -4.04 -0.01 2.58
C ASN A 32 -5.19 -0.15 3.57
N PHE A 33 -5.95 -1.23 3.48
CA PHE A 33 -7.05 -1.52 4.40
C PHE A 33 -6.60 -2.51 5.46
N VAL A 34 -6.69 -2.10 6.72
CA VAL A 34 -6.47 -2.97 7.87
C VAL A 34 -7.82 -3.55 8.27
N THR A 35 -7.90 -4.88 8.25
CA THR A 35 -9.10 -5.66 8.60
C THR A 35 -8.81 -6.55 9.80
N VAL A 36 -9.86 -7.15 10.39
CA VAL A 36 -9.73 -8.12 11.50
C VAL A 36 -8.93 -9.37 11.12
N PHE A 37 -8.75 -9.63 9.82
CA PHE A 37 -7.95 -10.75 9.30
C PHE A 37 -6.47 -10.40 9.11
N CYS A 38 -6.08 -9.15 9.37
CA CYS A 38 -4.71 -8.71 9.19
C CYS A 38 -3.82 -9.28 10.30
N ARG A 39 -3.10 -10.37 10.01
CA ARG A 39 -2.24 -11.08 10.98
C ARG A 39 -1.02 -10.29 11.45
N CYS A 40 -0.77 -9.11 10.89
CA CYS A 40 0.37 -8.26 11.22
C CYS A 40 0.20 -7.47 12.53
N THR A 41 -0.99 -7.48 13.15
CA THR A 41 -1.32 -6.68 14.34
C THR A 41 -0.99 -7.34 15.68
N SER A 42 -0.63 -8.64 15.70
CA SER A 42 -0.55 -9.41 16.96
C SER A 42 0.69 -9.12 17.82
N HIS A 43 1.78 -8.56 17.29
CA HIS A 43 3.02 -8.37 18.07
C HIS A 43 3.77 -7.10 17.69
N GLY A 44 3.32 -5.95 18.23
CA GLY A 44 4.14 -4.83 18.73
C GLY A 44 5.14 -4.08 17.83
N SER A 45 5.51 -4.55 16.65
CA SER A 45 6.59 -3.92 15.84
C SER A 45 6.50 -4.18 14.34
N CYS A 46 5.35 -4.62 13.82
CA CYS A 46 5.20 -4.79 12.38
C CYS A 46 4.76 -3.47 11.74
N LYS A 47 5.72 -2.66 11.28
CA LYS A 47 5.42 -1.65 10.23
C LYS A 47 4.69 -2.39 9.10
N LEU A 48 3.45 -1.96 8.78
CA LEU A 48 2.66 -2.52 7.68
C LEU A 48 3.56 -2.57 6.42
N GLU A 49 3.71 -3.75 5.81
CA GLU A 49 4.59 -3.91 4.63
C GLU A 49 4.21 -2.95 3.50
N ALA A 50 2.92 -2.64 3.36
CA ALA A 50 2.43 -1.62 2.46
C ALA A 50 3.07 -0.24 2.69
N VAL A 51 3.28 0.17 3.95
CA VAL A 51 3.92 1.44 4.31
C VAL A 51 5.41 1.43 3.97
N LYS A 52 6.10 0.30 4.19
CA LYS A 52 7.52 0.17 3.80
C LYS A 52 7.69 0.26 2.28
N VAL A 53 6.80 -0.39 1.53
CA VAL A 53 6.79 -0.33 0.08
C VAL A 53 6.50 1.08 -0.41
N SER A 54 5.52 1.78 0.19
CA SER A 54 5.20 3.14 -0.20
C SER A 54 6.33 4.12 0.07
N GLU A 55 7.02 4.00 1.22
CA GLU A 55 8.24 4.76 1.54
C GLU A 55 9.33 4.51 0.49
N LYS A 56 9.59 3.25 0.16
CA LYS A 56 10.63 2.85 -0.81
C LYS A 56 10.37 3.40 -2.22
N PHE A 57 9.12 3.51 -2.63
CA PHE A 57 8.73 3.93 -3.98
C PHE A 57 8.24 5.38 -4.06
N GLY A 58 8.30 6.12 -2.95
CA GLY A 58 7.83 7.51 -2.89
C GLY A 58 6.34 7.67 -3.21
N ILE A 59 5.52 6.70 -2.83
CA ILE A 59 4.08 6.69 -3.10
C ILE A 59 3.35 7.25 -1.88
N PRO A 60 2.48 8.26 -2.02
CA PRO A 60 1.58 8.66 -0.96
C PRO A 60 0.66 7.50 -0.58
N ILE A 61 0.59 7.14 0.71
CA ILE A 61 -0.27 6.05 1.19
C ILE A 61 -1.26 6.56 2.24
N LYS A 62 -2.51 6.09 2.16
CA LYS A 62 -3.49 6.21 3.23
C LYS A 62 -3.81 4.83 3.79
N VAL A 63 -3.56 4.65 5.08
CA VAL A 63 -3.98 3.45 5.81
C VAL A 63 -5.37 3.70 6.36
N ILE A 64 -6.28 2.76 6.12
CA ILE A 64 -7.69 2.82 6.54
C ILE A 64 -7.93 1.63 7.45
N ASN A 65 -8.20 1.90 8.73
CA ASN A 65 -8.64 0.87 9.65
C ASN A 65 -10.14 0.63 9.46
N THR A 66 -10.52 -0.63 9.24
CA THR A 66 -11.93 -1.05 9.04
C THR A 66 -12.42 -1.94 10.18
N THR A 67 -11.64 -2.06 11.26
CA THR A 67 -12.03 -2.80 12.48
C THR A 67 -12.69 -1.92 13.53
N GLU A 68 -12.80 -0.61 13.27
CA GLU A 68 -13.47 0.39 14.11
C GLU A 68 -14.96 0.49 13.75
#